data_AF-A0A3C1EPR8-F1
#
_entry.id   AF-A0A3C1EPR8-F1
#
_cell.length_a   1.000
_cell.length_b   1.000
_cell.length_c   1.000
_cell.angle_alpha   90.00
_cell.angle_beta   90.00
_cell.angle_gamma   90.00
#
_symmetry.space_group_name_H-M   'P 1'
#
loop_
_entity.id
_entity.type
_entity.pdbx_description
1 polymer ?
#
loop_
_entity_poly.entity_id
_entity_poly.type
_entity_poly.pdbx_seq_one_letter_code
_entity_poly.pdbx_strand_id
1 'polypeptide(L)'
;MLRRALHLSRLFLFSPVRAAKASRQEDNFVPCLAIYLAFTLGYMLFFRFKPFDFPDQNAAFPREPQTLMFWFKTMLWQPPLEAAWVAFLLGLAAWFRSGRLPARLLGAVAWCAAPFVLMAAYAAHAGIGKAALAAGSLVWLGLFLPLWLRATRAEALPVLNFMLGVNAVGAAVLAPMILAVWLRGSALFMAAQAAGGFWILGCATLGLRELTGLRLPRAFMAVLLSMFFQIALAFTLHLLGVVPKDILKALLYA
;
A
#
# COMPACT_ATOMS: atom_id res chain seq x y z
N MET A 1 0.77 25.00 -8.99
CA MET A 1 0.55 23.59 -8.64
C MET A 1 1.61 22.65 -9.21
N LEU A 2 1.74 22.50 -10.55
CA LEU A 2 2.67 21.56 -11.18
C LEU A 2 4.14 21.69 -10.73
N ARG A 3 4.68 22.92 -10.68
CA ARG A 3 6.05 23.18 -10.20
C ARG A 3 6.29 22.66 -8.77
N ARG A 4 5.30 22.79 -7.88
CA ARG A 4 5.38 22.28 -6.50
C ARG A 4 5.36 20.76 -6.47
N ALA A 5 4.46 20.12 -7.24
CA ALA A 5 4.41 18.67 -7.36
C ALA A 5 5.74 18.10 -7.87
N LEU A 6 6.31 18.67 -8.94
CA LEU A 6 7.62 18.25 -9.48
C LEU A 6 8.76 18.44 -8.47
N HIS A 7 8.76 19.55 -7.73
CA HIS A 7 9.74 19.77 -6.67
C HIS A 7 9.63 18.70 -5.57
N LEU A 8 8.41 18.43 -5.10
CA LEU A 8 8.15 17.38 -4.10
C LEU A 8 8.55 16.00 -4.64
N SER A 9 8.21 15.65 -5.88
CA SER A 9 8.63 14.37 -6.50
C SER A 9 10.15 14.19 -6.44
N ARG A 10 10.93 15.23 -6.73
CA ARG A 10 12.41 15.17 -6.60
C ARG A 10 12.83 14.93 -5.15
N LEU A 11 12.16 15.55 -4.18
CA LEU A 11 12.44 15.28 -2.76
C LEU A 11 12.12 13.84 -2.38
N PHE A 12 10.98 13.28 -2.81
CA PHE A 12 10.62 11.88 -2.53
C PHE A 12 11.59 10.88 -3.17
N LEU A 13 12.12 11.20 -4.35
CA LEU A 13 13.08 10.35 -5.05
C LEU A 13 14.47 10.38 -4.42
N PHE A 14 14.95 11.56 -4.00
CA PHE A 14 16.37 11.74 -3.66
C PHE A 14 16.63 12.22 -2.22
N SER A 15 15.61 12.62 -1.47
CA SER A 15 15.76 13.22 -0.14
C SER A 15 14.53 12.95 0.75
N PRO A 16 14.23 11.69 1.10
CA PRO A 16 13.00 11.31 1.80
C PRO A 16 12.79 12.04 3.14
N VAL A 17 13.88 12.34 3.86
CA VAL A 17 13.80 13.13 5.12
C VAL A 17 13.34 14.57 4.86
N ARG A 18 13.80 15.20 3.77
CA ARG A 18 13.34 16.55 3.38
C ARG A 18 11.90 16.50 2.87
N ALA A 19 11.53 15.45 2.14
CA ALA A 19 10.15 15.23 1.73
C ALA A 19 9.21 15.11 2.95
N ALA A 20 9.60 14.36 3.97
CA ALA A 20 8.85 14.22 5.22
C ALA A 20 8.66 15.55 5.94
N LYS A 21 9.69 16.38 6.02
CA LYS A 21 9.57 17.74 6.57
C LYS A 21 8.61 18.61 5.75
N ALA A 22 8.68 18.53 4.42
CA ALA A 22 7.75 19.26 3.55
C ALA A 22 6.30 18.78 3.71
N SER A 23 6.06 17.48 3.93
CA SER A 23 4.71 16.92 4.14
C SER A 23 4.01 17.45 5.39
N ARG A 24 4.73 18.09 6.33
CA ARG A 24 4.13 18.76 7.49
C ARG A 24 3.36 20.04 7.14
N GLN A 25 3.61 20.63 5.97
CA GLN A 25 2.89 21.82 5.52
C GLN A 25 1.55 21.40 4.90
N GLU A 26 0.43 21.96 5.39
CA GLU A 26 -0.92 21.60 4.93
C GLU A 26 -1.12 21.91 3.44
N ASP A 27 -0.51 23.00 2.95
CA ASP A 27 -0.51 23.42 1.54
C ASP A 27 0.07 22.38 0.56
N ASN A 28 0.76 21.36 1.07
CA ASN A 28 1.33 20.28 0.27
C ASN A 28 0.37 19.10 0.03
N PHE A 29 -0.83 19.09 0.62
CA PHE A 29 -1.84 18.05 0.36
C PHE A 29 -2.20 17.95 -1.13
N VAL A 30 -2.58 19.06 -1.76
CA VAL A 30 -2.99 19.08 -3.18
C VAL A 30 -1.85 18.64 -4.11
N PRO A 31 -0.61 19.14 -3.98
CA PRO A 31 0.54 18.60 -4.71
C PRO A 31 0.78 17.10 -4.51
N CYS A 32 0.70 16.59 -3.28
CA CYS A 32 0.89 15.16 -3.00
C CYS A 32 -0.23 14.30 -3.61
N LEU A 33 -1.48 14.78 -3.53
CA LEU A 33 -2.62 14.15 -4.20
C LEU A 33 -2.42 14.12 -5.72
N ALA A 34 -1.91 15.20 -6.31
CA ALA A 34 -1.61 15.23 -7.75
C ALA A 34 -0.53 14.20 -8.14
N ILE A 35 0.49 13.99 -7.29
CA ILE A 35 1.50 12.94 -7.49
C ILE A 35 0.84 11.55 -7.47
N TYR A 36 0.01 11.27 -6.46
CA TYR A 36 -0.73 10.02 -6.34
C TYR A 36 -1.65 9.76 -7.55
N LEU A 37 -2.40 10.77 -7.98
CA LEU A 37 -3.28 10.65 -9.15
C LEU A 37 -2.50 10.44 -10.45
N ALA A 38 -1.37 11.13 -10.63
CA ALA A 38 -0.51 10.94 -11.78
C ALA A 38 0.10 9.52 -11.82
N PHE A 39 0.53 9.01 -10.66
CA PHE A 39 0.96 7.61 -10.54
C PHE A 39 -0.17 6.65 -10.88
N THR A 40 -1.33 6.78 -10.23
CA THR A 40 -2.50 5.91 -10.45
C THR A 40 -2.91 5.88 -11.92
N LEU A 41 -2.95 7.04 -12.58
CA LEU A 41 -3.25 7.15 -14.01
C LEU A 41 -2.17 6.49 -14.87
N GLY A 42 -0.90 6.80 -14.62
CA GLY A 42 0.22 6.20 -15.36
C GLY A 42 0.27 4.67 -15.22
N TYR A 43 -0.02 4.18 -14.03
CA TYR A 43 -0.10 2.76 -13.70
C TYR A 43 -1.28 2.07 -14.37
N MET A 44 -2.47 2.69 -14.36
CA MET A 44 -3.64 2.24 -15.10
C MET A 44 -3.34 2.09 -16.60
N LEU A 45 -2.71 3.11 -17.19
CA LEU A 45 -2.34 3.09 -18.61
C LEU A 45 -1.26 2.05 -18.89
N PHE A 46 -0.26 1.94 -18.02
CA PHE A 46 0.78 0.93 -18.12
C PHE A 46 0.16 -0.48 -18.21
N PHE A 47 -0.73 -0.82 -17.29
CA PHE A 47 -1.39 -2.14 -17.30
C PHE A 47 -2.37 -2.34 -18.45
N ARG A 48 -2.97 -1.27 -18.97
CA ARG A 48 -3.82 -1.33 -20.17
C ARG A 48 -3.01 -1.69 -21.44
N PHE A 49 -1.78 -1.19 -21.55
CA PHE A 49 -0.94 -1.35 -22.75
C PHE A 49 0.12 -2.45 -22.61
N LYS A 50 0.46 -2.86 -21.40
CA LYS A 50 1.32 -4.01 -21.13
C LYS A 50 0.71 -5.28 -21.75
N PRO A 51 1.49 -6.12 -22.45
CA PRO A 51 1.02 -7.42 -22.94
C PRO A 51 0.45 -8.26 -21.78
N PHE A 52 -0.70 -8.87 -21.99
CA PHE A 52 -1.43 -9.63 -20.96
C PHE A 52 -0.66 -10.86 -20.46
N ASP A 53 0.26 -11.37 -21.27
CA ASP A 53 1.08 -12.56 -21.05
C ASP A 53 2.46 -12.26 -20.44
N PHE A 54 2.76 -10.99 -20.14
CA PHE A 54 4.02 -10.56 -19.55
C PHE A 54 3.83 -10.21 -18.07
N PRO A 55 4.81 -10.41 -17.15
CA PRO A 55 6.11 -11.05 -17.34
C PRO A 55 6.07 -12.59 -17.29
N ASP A 56 4.93 -13.17 -16.90
CA ASP A 56 4.71 -14.60 -16.78
C ASP A 56 3.47 -15.01 -17.57
N GLN A 57 3.67 -15.87 -18.56
CA GLN A 57 2.62 -16.39 -19.44
C GLN A 57 1.67 -17.35 -18.72
N ASN A 58 2.09 -17.89 -17.57
CA ASN A 58 1.30 -18.78 -16.73
C ASN A 58 0.60 -18.04 -15.58
N ALA A 59 0.75 -16.71 -15.49
CA ALA A 59 0.11 -15.93 -14.45
C ALA A 59 -1.41 -16.13 -14.53
N ALA A 60 -2.05 -16.25 -13.36
CA ALA A 60 -3.50 -16.44 -13.24
C ALA A 60 -4.31 -15.17 -13.60
N PHE A 61 -3.80 -14.33 -14.50
CA PHE A 61 -4.47 -13.16 -15.05
C PHE A 61 -5.65 -13.59 -15.92
N PRO A 62 -6.73 -12.78 -16.03
CA PRO A 62 -7.74 -13.04 -17.05
C PRO A 62 -7.07 -13.11 -18.42
N ARG A 63 -7.32 -14.21 -19.15
CA ARG A 63 -6.63 -14.59 -20.40
C ARG A 63 -6.85 -13.62 -21.57
N GLU A 64 -7.69 -12.60 -21.38
CA GLU A 64 -8.08 -11.64 -22.41
C GLU A 64 -7.59 -10.23 -22.08
N PRO A 65 -7.26 -9.41 -23.09
CA PRO A 65 -6.95 -8.00 -22.91
C PRO A 65 -8.06 -7.26 -22.16
N GLN A 66 -7.72 -6.68 -21.01
CA GLN A 66 -8.70 -5.97 -20.19
C GLN A 66 -9.00 -4.58 -20.75
N THR A 67 -10.28 -4.18 -20.68
CA THR A 67 -10.75 -2.88 -21.16
C THR A 67 -10.24 -1.72 -20.27
N LEU A 68 -10.25 -0.49 -20.79
CA LEU A 68 -9.94 0.69 -19.97
C LEU A 68 -10.91 0.84 -18.79
N MET A 69 -12.19 0.47 -19.00
CA MET A 69 -13.21 0.50 -17.95
C MET A 69 -12.92 -0.49 -16.82
N PHE A 70 -12.38 -1.68 -17.14
CA PHE A 70 -11.93 -2.62 -16.12
C PHE A 70 -10.86 -1.99 -15.23
N TRP A 71 -9.82 -1.41 -15.85
CA TRP A 71 -8.74 -0.79 -15.11
C TRP A 71 -9.18 0.43 -14.31
N PHE A 72 -10.11 1.22 -14.84
CA PHE A 72 -10.74 2.30 -14.09
C PHE A 72 -11.45 1.78 -12.83
N LYS A 73 -12.26 0.72 -12.94
CA LYS A 73 -12.91 0.07 -11.78
C LYS A 73 -11.89 -0.47 -10.78
N THR A 74 -10.78 -1.04 -11.25
CA THR A 74 -9.68 -1.47 -10.38
C THR A 74 -9.06 -0.29 -9.64
N MET A 75 -8.83 0.84 -10.30
CA MET A 75 -8.25 2.03 -9.67
C MET A 75 -9.20 2.71 -8.68
N LEU A 76 -10.52 2.55 -8.81
CA LEU A 76 -11.47 3.04 -7.80
C LEU A 76 -11.30 2.37 -6.43
N TRP A 77 -10.69 1.19 -6.36
CA TRP A 77 -10.36 0.54 -5.10
C TRP A 77 -9.08 1.08 -4.45
N GLN A 78 -8.23 1.79 -5.18
CA GLN A 78 -6.96 2.30 -4.64
C GLN A 78 -7.17 3.34 -3.53
N PRO A 79 -8.02 4.38 -3.68
CA PRO A 79 -8.21 5.36 -2.61
C PRO A 79 -8.70 4.79 -1.26
N PRO A 80 -9.75 3.93 -1.20
CA PRO A 80 -10.18 3.38 0.09
C PRO A 80 -9.15 2.42 0.69
N LEU A 81 -8.42 1.66 -0.14
CA LEU A 81 -7.33 0.79 0.35
C LEU A 81 -6.16 1.62 0.89
N GLU A 82 -5.79 2.70 0.21
CA GLU A 82 -4.75 3.63 0.66
C GLU A 82 -5.16 4.30 1.99
N ALA A 83 -6.41 4.76 2.10
CA ALA A 83 -6.91 5.36 3.34
C ALA A 83 -6.89 4.36 4.51
N ALA A 84 -7.31 3.12 4.28
CA ALA A 84 -7.25 2.06 5.28
C ALA A 84 -5.80 1.74 5.67
N TRP A 85 -4.89 1.68 4.69
CA TRP A 85 -3.47 1.44 4.91
C TRP A 85 -2.83 2.55 5.76
N VAL A 86 -3.06 3.82 5.43
CA VAL A 86 -2.58 4.98 6.20
C VAL A 86 -3.14 4.97 7.62
N ALA A 87 -4.43 4.70 7.79
CA ALA A 87 -5.05 4.60 9.11
C ALA A 87 -4.42 3.48 9.96
N PHE A 88 -4.18 2.32 9.36
CA PHE A 88 -3.52 1.21 10.03
C PHE A 88 -2.05 1.51 10.38
N LEU A 89 -1.32 2.15 9.46
CA LEU A 89 0.06 2.60 9.67
C LEU A 89 0.17 3.56 10.86
N LEU A 90 -0.75 4.52 10.97
CA LEU A 90 -0.82 5.45 12.10
C LEU A 90 -1.10 4.74 13.42
N GLY A 91 -2.01 3.76 13.43
CA GLY A 91 -2.27 2.94 14.61
C GLY A 91 -1.06 2.09 15.03
N LEU A 92 -0.32 1.52 14.06
CA LEU A 92 0.93 0.81 14.33
C LEU A 92 2.02 1.76 14.83
N ALA A 93 2.11 2.97 14.28
CA ALA A 93 3.03 3.97 14.78
C ALA A 93 2.76 4.28 16.26
N ALA A 94 1.49 4.50 16.62
CA ALA A 94 1.07 4.68 18.01
C ALA A 94 1.37 3.44 18.88
N TRP A 95 1.13 2.23 18.38
CA TRP A 95 1.46 0.96 19.06
C TRP A 95 2.96 0.88 19.39
N PHE A 96 3.80 1.25 18.43
CA PHE A 96 5.25 1.15 18.55
C PHE A 96 5.92 2.36 19.20
N ARG A 97 5.20 3.40 19.67
CA ARG A 97 5.83 4.54 20.35
C ARG A 97 6.51 4.15 21.67
N SER A 98 5.99 3.17 22.40
CA SER A 98 6.47 2.83 23.74
C SER A 98 6.53 1.32 24.01
N GLY A 99 7.04 0.94 25.18
CA GLY A 99 7.14 -0.46 25.62
C GLY A 99 8.29 -1.26 24.99
N ARG A 100 8.40 -2.54 25.36
CA ARG A 100 9.46 -3.44 24.90
C ARG A 100 9.20 -3.89 23.45
N LEU A 101 10.17 -3.66 22.56
CA LEU A 101 10.03 -3.94 21.12
C LEU A 101 9.66 -5.40 20.81
N PRO A 102 10.28 -6.44 21.42
CA PRO A 102 9.95 -7.83 21.10
C PRO A 102 8.49 -8.18 21.39
N ALA A 103 7.97 -7.80 22.57
CA ALA A 103 6.58 -8.06 22.94
C ALA A 103 5.59 -7.31 22.02
N ARG A 104 5.90 -6.06 21.68
CA ARG A 104 5.10 -5.24 20.76
C ARG A 104 5.08 -5.83 19.36
N LEU A 105 6.23 -6.31 18.88
CA LEU A 105 6.37 -6.94 17.57
C LEU A 105 5.61 -8.26 17.51
N LEU A 106 5.75 -9.14 18.51
CA LEU A 106 4.99 -10.39 18.58
C LEU A 106 3.48 -10.12 18.57
N GLY A 107 3.01 -9.15 19.35
CA GLY A 107 1.61 -8.75 19.35
C GLY A 107 1.15 -8.23 17.99
N ALA A 108 1.94 -7.40 17.31
CA ALA A 108 1.60 -6.87 15.99
C ALA A 108 1.67 -7.93 14.88
N VAL A 109 2.60 -8.90 14.98
CA VAL A 109 2.67 -10.06 14.07
C VAL A 109 1.46 -10.96 14.26
N ALA A 110 1.11 -11.31 15.50
CA ALA A 110 -0.08 -12.10 15.80
C ALA A 110 -1.35 -11.39 15.29
N TRP A 111 -1.41 -10.08 15.46
CA TRP A 111 -2.49 -9.24 14.96
C TRP A 111 -2.61 -9.25 13.44
N CYS A 112 -1.49 -9.13 12.72
CA CYS A 112 -1.47 -9.18 11.25
C CYS A 112 -1.72 -10.60 10.72
N ALA A 113 -1.37 -11.64 11.50
CA ALA A 113 -1.62 -13.03 11.16
C ALA A 113 -3.09 -13.43 11.32
N ALA A 114 -3.82 -12.82 12.27
CA ALA A 114 -5.22 -13.12 12.57
C ALA A 114 -6.14 -13.18 11.34
N PRO A 115 -6.17 -12.18 10.42
CA PRO A 115 -6.99 -12.27 9.22
C PRO A 115 -6.57 -13.43 8.31
N PHE A 116 -5.27 -13.75 8.17
CA PHE A 116 -4.83 -14.90 7.38
C PHE A 116 -5.30 -16.22 7.95
N VAL A 117 -5.24 -16.39 9.28
CA VAL A 117 -5.77 -17.57 9.97
C VAL A 117 -7.28 -17.69 9.75
N LEU A 118 -8.01 -16.59 9.87
CA LEU A 118 -9.46 -16.57 9.64
C LEU A 118 -9.81 -16.92 8.18
N MET A 119 -9.06 -16.41 7.21
CA MET A 119 -9.22 -16.74 5.79
C MET A 119 -8.89 -18.20 5.49
N ALA A 120 -7.82 -18.74 6.08
CA ALA A 120 -7.45 -20.15 5.92
C ALA A 120 -8.53 -21.08 6.49
N ALA A 121 -9.08 -20.76 7.67
CA ALA A 121 -10.15 -21.53 8.28
C ALA A 121 -11.46 -21.44 7.47
N TYR A 122 -11.78 -20.28 6.89
CA TYR A 122 -12.88 -20.11 5.94
C TYR A 122 -12.69 -20.98 4.68
N ALA A 123 -11.49 -20.94 4.09
CA ALA A 123 -11.17 -21.71 2.88
C ALA A 123 -11.15 -23.23 3.11
N ALA A 124 -10.76 -23.68 4.31
CA ALA A 124 -10.76 -25.09 4.68
C ALA A 124 -12.16 -25.65 5.01
N HIS A 125 -13.23 -24.86 4.84
CA HIS A 125 -14.60 -25.21 5.20
C HIS A 125 -14.74 -25.71 6.66
N ALA A 126 -13.94 -25.15 7.59
CA ALA A 126 -13.91 -25.54 9.00
C ALA A 126 -15.13 -25.04 9.81
N GLY A 127 -16.33 -25.04 9.21
CA GLY A 127 -17.57 -24.54 9.81
C GLY A 127 -17.70 -23.01 9.84
N ILE A 128 -16.74 -22.26 9.28
CA ILE A 128 -16.80 -20.80 9.22
C ILE A 128 -17.58 -20.37 7.97
N GLY A 129 -18.83 -19.93 8.18
CA GLY A 129 -19.62 -19.27 7.14
C GLY A 129 -19.16 -17.83 6.86
N LYS A 130 -19.65 -17.26 5.75
CA LYS A 130 -19.34 -15.87 5.35
C LYS A 130 -19.69 -14.84 6.43
N ALA A 131 -20.77 -15.07 7.19
CA ALA A 131 -21.17 -14.22 8.30
C ALA A 131 -20.16 -14.25 9.47
N ALA A 132 -19.61 -15.43 9.79
CA ALA A 132 -18.59 -15.58 10.82
C ALA A 132 -17.27 -14.93 10.40
N LEU A 133 -16.88 -15.06 9.12
CA LEU A 133 -15.75 -14.34 8.53
C LEU A 133 -15.95 -12.81 8.65
N ALA A 134 -17.14 -12.31 8.31
CA ALA A 134 -17.46 -10.89 8.41
C ALA A 134 -17.39 -10.39 9.85
N ALA A 135 -18.04 -11.09 10.78
CA ALA A 135 -18.02 -10.75 12.20
C ALA A 135 -16.60 -10.78 12.78
N GLY A 136 -15.81 -11.82 12.48
CA GLY A 136 -14.42 -11.92 12.91
C GLY A 136 -13.55 -10.80 12.36
N SER A 137 -13.75 -10.41 11.09
CA SER A 137 -13.04 -9.29 10.46
C SER A 137 -13.42 -7.94 11.08
N LEU A 138 -14.70 -7.74 11.42
CA LEU A 138 -15.16 -6.54 12.12
C LEU A 138 -14.62 -6.46 13.54
N VAL A 139 -14.58 -7.59 14.27
CA VAL A 139 -13.99 -7.65 15.61
C VAL A 139 -12.50 -7.34 15.52
N TRP A 140 -11.80 -7.92 14.55
CA TRP A 140 -10.40 -7.60 14.27
C TRP A 140 -10.24 -6.10 14.05
N LEU A 141 -10.83 -5.51 13.01
CA LEU A 141 -10.71 -4.06 12.75
C LEU A 141 -11.14 -3.19 13.96
N GLY A 142 -12.21 -3.57 14.64
CA GLY A 142 -12.76 -2.85 15.80
C GLY A 142 -11.82 -2.83 17.00
N LEU A 143 -11.14 -3.94 17.30
CA LEU A 143 -10.13 -4.01 18.36
C LEU A 143 -8.87 -3.21 18.03
N PHE A 144 -8.62 -2.89 16.75
CA PHE A 144 -7.55 -1.97 16.35
C PHE A 144 -7.93 -0.49 16.53
N LEU A 145 -9.22 -0.17 16.58
CA LEU A 145 -9.74 1.20 16.66
C LEU A 145 -9.10 2.03 17.79
N PRO A 146 -8.92 1.53 19.03
CA PRO A 146 -8.31 2.32 20.10
C PRO A 146 -6.87 2.75 19.80
N LEU A 147 -6.14 1.99 18.99
CA LEU A 147 -4.77 2.33 18.58
C LEU A 147 -4.78 3.42 17.52
N TRP A 148 -5.69 3.34 16.56
CA TRP A 148 -5.92 4.41 15.59
C TRP A 148 -6.35 5.71 16.27
N LEU A 149 -7.25 5.65 17.26
CA LEU A 149 -7.67 6.83 18.03
C LEU A 149 -6.54 7.46 18.87
N ARG A 150 -5.51 6.67 19.22
CA ARG A 150 -4.28 7.19 19.88
C ARG A 150 -3.31 7.86 18.91
N ALA A 151 -3.51 7.72 17.61
CA ALA A 151 -2.75 8.48 16.64
C ALA A 151 -3.09 9.97 16.78
N THR A 152 -2.07 10.80 16.87
CA THR A 152 -2.24 12.24 17.05
C THR A 152 -2.77 12.84 15.76
N ARG A 153 -3.83 13.67 15.83
CA ARG A 153 -4.37 14.41 14.68
C ARG A 153 -3.26 15.21 13.95
N ALA A 154 -2.30 15.73 14.71
CA ALA A 154 -1.14 16.46 14.19
C ALA A 154 -0.19 15.62 13.31
N GLU A 155 -0.22 14.28 13.41
CA GLU A 155 0.59 13.39 12.58
C GLU A 155 -0.21 12.81 11.40
N ALA A 156 -1.54 12.77 11.49
CA ALA A 156 -2.38 12.12 10.50
C ALA A 156 -2.25 12.76 9.10
N LEU A 157 -2.40 14.08 9.01
CA LEU A 157 -2.29 14.79 7.73
C LEU A 157 -0.87 14.74 7.16
N PRO A 158 0.22 14.96 7.93
CA PRO A 158 1.57 14.80 7.41
C PRO A 158 1.89 13.40 6.91
N VAL A 159 1.44 12.35 7.62
CA VAL A 159 1.64 10.96 7.18
C VAL A 159 0.83 10.69 5.92
N LEU A 160 -0.42 11.14 5.83
CA LEU A 160 -1.23 11.02 4.61
C LEU A 160 -0.55 11.73 3.42
N ASN A 161 -0.12 12.98 3.59
CA ASN A 161 0.62 13.74 2.58
C ASN A 161 1.87 12.98 2.12
N PHE A 162 2.60 12.40 3.06
CA PHE A 162 3.82 11.66 2.76
C PHE A 162 3.53 10.37 1.98
N MET A 163 2.53 9.59 2.41
CA MET A 163 2.14 8.34 1.74
C MET A 163 1.59 8.60 0.34
N LEU A 164 0.78 9.64 0.14
CA LEU A 164 0.36 10.05 -1.21
C LEU A 164 1.58 10.45 -2.07
N GLY A 165 2.50 11.24 -1.52
CA GLY A 165 3.68 11.72 -2.24
C GLY A 165 4.73 10.64 -2.54
N VAL A 166 4.83 9.58 -1.74
CA VAL A 166 5.79 8.47 -1.97
C VAL A 166 5.54 7.76 -3.30
N ASN A 167 4.32 7.86 -3.84
CA ASN A 167 3.96 7.36 -5.17
C ASN A 167 4.75 8.03 -6.31
N ALA A 168 5.48 9.13 -6.05
CA ALA A 168 6.48 9.66 -6.98
C ALA A 168 7.55 8.61 -7.33
N VAL A 169 7.90 7.74 -6.38
CA VAL A 169 8.82 6.62 -6.62
C VAL A 169 8.20 5.63 -7.61
N GLY A 170 6.94 5.22 -7.37
CA GLY A 170 6.20 4.36 -8.29
C GLY A 170 6.10 4.96 -9.70
N ALA A 171 5.82 6.25 -9.81
CA ALA A 171 5.78 6.96 -11.09
C ALA A 171 7.15 6.96 -11.80
N ALA A 172 8.26 7.09 -11.06
CA ALA A 172 9.60 6.99 -11.66
C ALA A 172 9.95 5.56 -12.08
N VAL A 173 9.49 4.55 -11.34
CA VAL A 173 9.72 3.12 -11.62
C VAL A 173 8.90 2.63 -12.83
N LEU A 174 7.81 3.31 -13.18
CA LEU A 174 7.06 3.02 -14.41
C LEU A 174 7.94 3.12 -15.67
N ALA A 175 8.88 4.07 -15.74
CA ALA A 175 9.75 4.21 -16.92
C ALA A 175 10.64 2.97 -17.18
N PRO A 176 11.44 2.47 -16.21
CA PRO A 176 12.18 1.23 -16.40
C PRO A 176 11.27 0.01 -16.56
N MET A 177 10.07 -0.02 -15.96
CA MET A 177 9.09 -1.10 -16.20
C MET A 177 8.58 -1.10 -17.65
N ILE A 178 8.24 0.06 -18.21
CA ILE A 178 7.84 0.22 -19.62
C ILE A 178 8.97 -0.24 -20.54
N LEU A 179 10.20 0.18 -20.25
CA LEU A 179 11.37 -0.24 -21.02
C LEU A 179 11.55 -1.78 -20.96
N ALA A 180 11.42 -2.38 -19.77
CA ALA A 180 11.51 -3.82 -19.60
C ALA A 180 10.44 -4.59 -20.38
N VAL A 181 9.20 -4.09 -20.39
CA VAL A 181 8.11 -4.64 -21.20
C VAL A 181 8.42 -4.54 -22.68
N TRP A 182 8.92 -3.39 -23.14
CA TRP A 182 9.26 -3.17 -24.55
C TRP A 182 10.38 -4.11 -25.02
N LEU A 183 11.38 -4.34 -24.16
CA LEU A 183 12.47 -5.28 -24.39
C LEU A 183 12.08 -6.76 -24.13
N ARG A 184 10.84 -7.04 -23.72
CA ARG A 184 10.37 -8.37 -23.30
C ARG A 184 11.25 -9.02 -22.21
N GLY A 185 11.90 -8.21 -21.38
CA GLY A 185 12.83 -8.66 -20.34
C GLY A 185 12.14 -8.91 -19.00
N SER A 186 11.67 -10.14 -18.75
CA SER A 186 11.02 -10.52 -17.49
C SER A 186 11.90 -10.25 -16.26
N ALA A 187 13.20 -10.61 -16.33
CA ALA A 187 14.15 -10.35 -15.24
C ALA A 187 14.32 -8.84 -14.95
N LEU A 188 14.41 -8.02 -16.01
CA LEU A 188 14.53 -6.56 -15.85
C LEU A 188 13.25 -5.97 -15.24
N PHE A 189 12.09 -6.48 -15.61
CA PHE A 189 10.81 -6.06 -15.06
C PHE A 189 10.70 -6.40 -13.56
N MET A 190 11.05 -7.63 -13.18
CA MET A 190 11.06 -8.07 -11.77
C MET A 190 12.10 -7.30 -10.95
N ALA A 191 13.29 -7.04 -11.52
CA ALA A 191 14.31 -6.23 -10.87
C ALA A 191 13.84 -4.77 -10.65
N ALA A 192 13.18 -4.16 -11.64
CA ALA A 192 12.63 -2.82 -11.52
C ALA A 192 11.53 -2.74 -10.43
N GLN A 193 10.63 -3.73 -10.39
CA GLN A 193 9.62 -3.84 -9.33
C GLN A 193 10.25 -4.01 -7.95
N ALA A 194 11.19 -4.94 -7.80
CA ALA A 194 11.87 -5.18 -6.52
C ALA A 194 12.62 -3.92 -6.04
N ALA A 195 13.37 -3.28 -6.94
CA ALA A 195 14.07 -2.03 -6.63
C ALA A 195 13.09 -0.93 -6.22
N GLY A 196 11.97 -0.77 -6.94
CA GLY A 196 10.92 0.17 -6.59
C GLY A 196 10.28 -0.11 -5.23
N GLY A 197 9.95 -1.37 -4.95
CA GLY A 197 9.40 -1.81 -3.67
C GLY A 197 10.34 -1.55 -2.49
N PHE A 198 11.63 -1.91 -2.63
CA PHE A 198 12.63 -1.61 -1.60
C PHE A 198 12.84 -0.10 -1.41
N TRP A 199 12.79 0.68 -2.49
CA TRP A 199 12.91 2.14 -2.40
C TRP A 199 11.71 2.77 -1.69
N ILE A 200 10.48 2.36 -2.02
CA ILE A 200 9.26 2.80 -1.33
C ILE A 200 9.33 2.41 0.15
N LEU A 201 9.73 1.17 0.47
CA LEU A 201 9.88 0.71 1.84
C LEU A 201 10.90 1.55 2.62
N GLY A 202 12.05 1.86 2.00
CA GLY A 202 13.08 2.73 2.59
C GLY A 202 12.59 4.15 2.81
N CYS A 203 11.98 4.77 1.80
CA CYS A 203 11.40 6.12 1.88
C CYS A 203 10.29 6.21 2.92
N ALA A 204 9.35 5.27 2.93
CA ALA A 204 8.27 5.16 3.92
C ALA A 204 8.82 4.99 5.33
N THR A 205 9.83 4.15 5.51
CA THR A 205 10.47 3.94 6.82
C THR A 205 11.13 5.21 7.35
N LEU A 206 11.93 5.89 6.51
CA LEU A 206 12.61 7.12 6.88
C LEU A 206 11.62 8.26 7.13
N GLY A 207 10.60 8.38 6.27
CA GLY A 207 9.56 9.39 6.38
C GLY A 207 8.71 9.20 7.62
N LEU A 208 8.26 7.98 7.90
CA LEU A 208 7.50 7.67 9.11
C LEU A 208 8.30 7.99 10.37
N ARG A 209 9.59 7.59 10.42
CA ARG A 209 10.50 7.96 11.51
C ARG A 209 10.54 9.48 11.72
N GLU A 210 10.73 10.24 10.65
CA GLU A 210 10.85 11.70 10.72
C GLU A 210 9.54 12.38 11.14
N LEU A 211 8.40 11.84 10.72
CA LEU A 211 7.08 12.39 11.01
C LEU A 211 6.62 12.09 12.44
N THR A 212 6.90 10.89 12.93
CA THR A 212 6.35 10.36 14.20
C THR A 212 7.37 10.27 15.34
N GLY A 213 8.65 10.55 15.06
CA GLY A 213 9.73 10.46 16.05
C GLY A 213 10.12 9.03 16.45
N LEU A 214 9.59 8.01 15.77
CA LEU A 214 9.92 6.62 16.05
C LEU A 214 11.40 6.30 15.77
N ARG A 215 11.98 5.40 16.57
CA ARG A 215 13.28 4.81 16.23
C ARG A 215 13.17 4.03 14.92
N LEU A 216 14.24 4.02 14.13
CA LEU A 216 14.25 3.44 12.78
C LEU A 216 13.71 1.98 12.72
N PRO A 217 14.09 1.04 13.62
CA PRO A 217 13.56 -0.31 13.57
C PRO A 217 12.05 -0.38 13.83
N ARG A 218 11.50 0.52 14.65
CA ARG A 218 10.07 0.59 14.94
C ARG A 218 9.29 1.14 13.75
N ALA A 219 9.82 2.18 13.10
CA ALA A 219 9.24 2.73 11.88
C ALA A 219 9.22 1.68 10.76
N PHE A 220 10.33 0.95 10.57
CA PHE A 220 10.43 -0.13 9.59
C PHE A 220 9.38 -1.22 9.83
N MET A 221 9.26 -1.69 11.07
CA MET A 221 8.28 -2.72 11.42
C MET A 221 6.83 -2.24 11.25
N ALA A 222 6.54 -0.98 11.55
CA ALA A 222 5.22 -0.41 11.31
C ALA A 222 4.87 -0.40 9.82
N VAL A 223 5.80 0.06 8.97
CA VAL A 223 5.60 0.06 7.51
C VAL A 223 5.46 -1.38 6.99
N LEU A 224 6.38 -2.28 7.32
CA LEU A 224 6.37 -3.66 6.85
C LEU A 224 5.07 -4.39 7.23
N LEU A 225 4.65 -4.30 8.49
CA LEU A 225 3.41 -4.93 8.96
C LEU A 225 2.16 -4.30 8.34
N SER A 226 2.18 -3.00 8.06
CA SER A 226 1.08 -2.34 7.36
C SER A 226 0.90 -2.81 5.91
N MET A 227 1.98 -3.23 5.24
CA MET A 227 1.89 -3.84 3.91
C MET A 227 1.19 -5.22 3.96
N PHE A 228 1.50 -6.04 4.98
CA PHE A 228 0.78 -7.30 5.20
C PHE A 228 -0.71 -7.08 5.50
N PHE A 229 -1.04 -6.02 6.24
CA PHE A 229 -2.44 -5.63 6.46
C PHE A 229 -3.15 -5.28 5.14
N GLN A 230 -2.51 -4.54 4.23
CA GLN A 230 -3.12 -4.18 2.95
C GLN A 230 -3.44 -5.42 2.11
N ILE A 231 -2.53 -6.41 2.08
CA ILE A 231 -2.76 -7.71 1.42
C ILE A 231 -3.92 -8.45 2.10
N ALA A 232 -3.88 -8.58 3.43
CA ALA A 232 -4.92 -9.27 4.20
C ALA A 232 -6.30 -8.64 3.98
N LEU A 233 -6.38 -7.30 3.97
CA LEU A 233 -7.61 -6.55 3.74
C LEU A 233 -8.17 -6.81 2.35
N ALA A 234 -7.35 -6.76 1.30
CA ALA A 234 -7.79 -7.01 -0.07
C ALA A 234 -8.39 -8.42 -0.24
N PHE A 235 -7.73 -9.45 0.30
CA PHE A 235 -8.25 -10.82 0.28
C PHE A 235 -9.52 -10.96 1.13
N THR A 236 -9.57 -10.34 2.31
CA THR A 236 -10.75 -10.36 3.18
C THR A 236 -11.96 -9.77 2.45
N LEU A 237 -11.81 -8.61 1.81
CA LEU A 237 -12.87 -7.98 1.02
C LEU A 237 -13.33 -8.88 -0.14
N HIS A 238 -12.41 -9.60 -0.79
CA HIS A 238 -12.78 -10.56 -1.83
C HIS A 238 -13.60 -11.73 -1.29
N LEU A 239 -13.17 -12.37 -0.19
CA LEU A 239 -13.90 -13.49 0.43
C LEU A 239 -15.26 -13.06 0.97
N LEU A 240 -15.39 -11.80 1.39
CA LEU A 240 -16.67 -11.18 1.74
C LEU A 240 -17.52 -10.80 0.51
N GLY A 241 -17.06 -11.07 -0.71
CA GLY A 241 -17.78 -10.79 -1.95
C GLY A 241 -17.91 -9.30 -2.27
N VAL A 242 -17.07 -8.46 -1.66
CA VAL A 242 -17.04 -7.01 -1.86
C VAL A 242 -16.14 -6.65 -3.05
N VAL A 243 -15.00 -7.34 -3.17
CA VAL A 243 -14.06 -7.17 -4.30
C VAL A 243 -14.19 -8.37 -5.25
N PRO A 244 -14.53 -8.15 -6.54
CA PRO A 244 -14.53 -9.21 -7.56
C PRO A 244 -13.16 -9.88 -7.71
N LYS A 245 -13.16 -11.18 -8.02
CA LYS A 245 -11.93 -11.98 -8.16
C LYS A 245 -10.93 -11.37 -9.16
N ASP A 246 -11.41 -10.87 -10.28
CA ASP A 246 -10.55 -10.30 -11.31
C ASP A 246 -9.95 -8.96 -10.90
N ILE A 247 -10.69 -8.18 -10.11
CA ILE A 247 -10.16 -6.94 -9.50
C ILE A 247 -9.11 -7.30 -8.44
N LEU A 248 -9.35 -8.29 -7.58
CA LEU A 248 -8.34 -8.74 -6.60
C LEU A 248 -7.06 -9.19 -7.32
N LYS A 249 -7.16 -10.02 -8.35
CA LYS A 249 -6.00 -10.43 -9.16
C LYS A 249 -5.29 -9.22 -9.74
N ALA A 250 -6.03 -8.29 -10.33
CA ALA A 250 -5.43 -7.08 -10.86
C ALA A 250 -4.73 -6.26 -9.77
N LEU A 251 -5.29 -6.13 -8.56
CA LEU A 251 -4.65 -5.41 -7.45
C LEU A 251 -3.38 -6.09 -6.89
N LEU A 252 -3.26 -7.41 -7.00
CA LEU A 252 -2.10 -8.16 -6.47
C LEU A 252 -0.95 -8.29 -7.47
N TYR A 253 -1.27 -8.26 -8.77
CA TYR A 253 -0.31 -8.39 -9.86
C TYR A 253 -0.03 -7.06 -10.56
N ALA A 254 -0.85 -6.04 -10.26
CA ALA A 254 -0.49 -4.68 -10.59
C ALA A 254 0.66 -4.27 -9.70
#